data_AF-A0A5J4NXR6-F1
#
_entry.id   AF-A0A5J4NXR6-F1
#
_cell.length_a   1.000
_cell.length_b   1.000
_cell.length_c   1.000
_cell.angle_alpha   90.00
_cell.angle_beta   90.00
_cell.angle_gamma   90.00
#
_symmetry.space_group_name_H-M   'P 1'
#
loop_
_entity.id
_entity.type
_entity.pdbx_description
1 polymer ?
#
loop_
_entity_poly.entity_id
_entity_poly.type
_entity_poly.pdbx_seq_one_letter_code
_entity_poly.pdbx_strand_id
1 'polypeptide(L)'
;MLSILLRAELRIPVIANGNIQYLADVIRCFSETNANAVMSAEGHLHNPAIFVGSQPSVYSMCLEYLECAKTYPTNISIVRGHVFKLSHHALNEHPSFRQLIGLAQDIDELSDVIHQMQKTCSHCSINRDISLQYPHWICQPYERPKSEHSTAADRQSGAVPGNTSELSCTPKDLLSRKLILQEERRSRRDAKQNAKAAKRVAAKSKNSLCNRCQSNLRGVQCPSMACRSCCWMLDPERVSQCAAHLHDKRRRICEK
;
A
#
# COMPACT_ATOMS: atom_id res chain seq x y z
N MET A 1 -28.30 -7.91 -20.62
CA MET A 1 -29.55 -7.41 -21.26
C MET A 1 -29.86 -5.96 -20.89
N LEU A 2 -29.76 -5.56 -19.61
CA LEU A 2 -30.04 -4.17 -19.17
C LEU A 2 -29.07 -3.10 -19.76
N SER A 3 -27.79 -3.44 -19.94
CA SER A 3 -26.73 -2.52 -20.41
C SER A 3 -26.90 -2.08 -21.87
N ILE A 4 -27.25 -3.01 -22.77
CA ILE A 4 -27.44 -2.75 -24.21
C ILE A 4 -28.61 -1.78 -24.43
N LEU A 5 -29.70 -1.99 -23.70
CA LEU A 5 -30.89 -1.13 -23.76
C LEU A 5 -30.56 0.29 -23.31
N LEU A 6 -29.79 0.43 -22.22
CA LEU A 6 -29.40 1.75 -21.72
C LEU A 6 -28.54 2.52 -22.73
N ARG A 7 -27.62 1.85 -23.45
CA ARG A 7 -26.81 2.52 -24.47
C ARG A 7 -27.64 3.02 -25.64
N ALA A 8 -28.56 2.20 -26.15
CA ALA A 8 -29.33 2.50 -27.36
C ALA A 8 -30.24 3.73 -27.21
N GLU A 9 -30.72 3.99 -26.00
CA GLU A 9 -31.63 5.10 -25.70
C GLU A 9 -30.93 6.44 -25.45
N LEU A 10 -29.60 6.45 -25.29
CA LEU A 10 -28.85 7.63 -24.89
C LEU A 10 -28.06 8.24 -26.06
N ARG A 11 -28.18 9.56 -26.22
CA ARG A 11 -27.39 10.34 -27.21
C ARG A 11 -26.02 10.76 -26.68
N ILE A 12 -25.79 10.62 -25.39
CA ILE A 12 -24.52 10.94 -24.73
C ILE A 12 -23.56 9.72 -24.74
N PRO A 13 -22.23 9.92 -24.72
CA PRO A 13 -21.29 8.82 -24.60
C PRO A 13 -21.47 8.05 -23.29
N VAL A 14 -21.51 6.72 -23.39
CA VAL A 14 -21.59 5.80 -22.23
C VAL A 14 -20.25 5.11 -22.04
N ILE A 15 -19.73 5.16 -20.81
CA ILE A 15 -18.50 4.46 -20.41
C ILE A 15 -18.88 3.28 -19.51
N ALA A 16 -18.59 2.06 -19.95
CA ALA A 16 -18.81 0.86 -19.14
C ALA A 16 -17.69 0.72 -18.10
N ASN A 17 -18.04 0.38 -16.86
CA ASN A 17 -17.09 0.12 -15.79
C ASN A 17 -17.50 -1.13 -15.03
N GLY A 18 -16.59 -2.08 -14.87
CA GLY A 18 -16.79 -3.27 -14.06
C GLY A 18 -16.07 -4.50 -14.60
N ASN A 19 -15.35 -5.18 -13.70
CA ASN A 19 -14.75 -6.50 -13.94
C ASN A 19 -13.86 -6.63 -15.20
N ILE A 20 -13.11 -5.57 -15.53
CA ILE A 20 -12.09 -5.61 -16.59
C ILE A 20 -10.75 -6.04 -15.96
N GLN A 21 -10.37 -7.28 -16.19
CA GLN A 21 -9.17 -7.88 -15.61
C GLN A 21 -8.06 -8.11 -16.65
N TYR A 22 -8.46 -8.40 -17.89
CA TYR A 22 -7.61 -8.59 -19.05
C TYR A 22 -8.11 -7.78 -20.25
N LEU A 23 -7.27 -7.61 -21.27
CA LEU A 23 -7.68 -6.96 -22.52
C LEU A 23 -8.87 -7.67 -23.19
N ALA A 24 -8.94 -9.00 -23.09
CA ALA A 24 -10.07 -9.77 -23.61
C ALA A 24 -11.41 -9.38 -22.95
N ASP A 25 -11.39 -8.94 -21.69
CA ASP A 25 -12.60 -8.48 -20.99
C ASP A 25 -13.11 -7.15 -21.55
N VAL A 26 -12.21 -6.32 -22.11
CA VAL A 26 -12.58 -5.08 -22.80
C VAL A 26 -13.38 -5.39 -24.05
N ILE A 27 -12.88 -6.35 -24.85
CA ILE A 27 -13.56 -6.80 -26.08
C ILE A 27 -14.92 -7.40 -25.75
N ARG A 28 -14.97 -8.27 -24.73
CA ARG A 28 -16.23 -8.85 -24.24
C ARG A 28 -17.19 -7.75 -23.77
N CYS A 29 -16.71 -6.79 -22.98
CA CYS A 29 -17.52 -5.68 -22.49
C CYS A 29 -18.12 -4.85 -23.63
N PHE A 30 -17.34 -4.53 -24.67
CA PHE A 30 -17.87 -3.85 -25.84
C PHE A 30 -18.98 -4.66 -26.53
N SER A 31 -18.75 -5.96 -26.76
CA SER A 31 -19.72 -6.84 -27.40
C SER A 31 -21.03 -6.98 -26.61
N GLU A 32 -20.95 -6.94 -25.28
CA GLU A 32 -22.10 -7.15 -24.40
C GLU A 32 -22.84 -5.88 -24.00
N THR A 33 -22.24 -4.70 -24.19
CA THR A 33 -22.81 -3.43 -23.69
C THR A 33 -23.00 -2.38 -24.78
N ASN A 34 -22.32 -2.50 -25.91
CA ASN A 34 -22.24 -1.46 -26.94
C ASN A 34 -21.76 -0.09 -26.41
N ALA A 35 -21.10 -0.06 -25.25
CA ALA A 35 -20.57 1.17 -24.66
C ALA A 35 -19.54 1.83 -25.59
N ASN A 36 -19.43 3.16 -25.50
CA ASN A 36 -18.49 3.92 -26.32
C ASN A 36 -17.04 3.80 -25.82
N ALA A 37 -16.86 3.55 -24.53
CA ALA A 37 -15.58 3.35 -23.89
C ALA A 37 -15.69 2.40 -22.70
N VAL A 38 -14.55 1.91 -22.24
CA VAL A 38 -14.43 1.04 -21.07
C VAL A 38 -13.50 1.69 -20.07
N MET A 39 -13.85 1.59 -18.80
CA MET A 39 -13.06 2.02 -17.65
C MET A 39 -12.69 0.78 -16.81
N SER A 40 -11.46 0.75 -16.33
CA SER A 40 -11.01 -0.23 -15.34
C SER A 40 -10.55 0.48 -14.08
N ALA A 41 -10.83 -0.13 -12.93
CA ALA A 41 -10.38 0.34 -11.61
C ALA A 41 -9.47 -0.71 -10.96
N GLU A 42 -10.06 -1.73 -10.31
CA GLU A 42 -9.29 -2.73 -9.54
C GLU A 42 -8.26 -3.49 -10.40
N GLY A 43 -8.58 -3.78 -11.67
CA GLY A 43 -7.67 -4.44 -12.59
C GLY A 43 -6.35 -3.68 -12.73
N HIS A 44 -6.42 -2.36 -12.91
CA HIS A 44 -5.22 -1.51 -13.05
C HIS A 44 -4.32 -1.50 -11.83
N LEU A 45 -4.86 -1.74 -10.63
CA LEU A 45 -4.06 -1.81 -9.40
C LEU A 45 -3.14 -3.05 -9.38
N HIS A 46 -3.44 -4.07 -10.18
CA HIS A 46 -2.69 -5.33 -10.22
C HIS A 46 -1.92 -5.50 -11.53
N ASN A 47 -2.43 -4.92 -12.61
CA ASN A 47 -1.74 -4.82 -13.90
C ASN A 47 -2.01 -3.46 -14.57
N PRO A 48 -1.06 -2.51 -14.50
CA PRO A 48 -1.20 -1.22 -15.19
C PRO A 48 -1.26 -1.37 -16.72
N ALA A 49 -0.69 -2.44 -17.28
CA ALA A 49 -0.58 -2.69 -18.71
C ALA A 49 -1.78 -3.43 -19.33
N ILE A 50 -2.93 -3.48 -18.65
CA ILE A 50 -4.15 -4.18 -19.15
C ILE A 50 -4.52 -3.75 -20.57
N PHE A 51 -4.52 -2.45 -20.86
CA PHE A 51 -4.91 -1.95 -22.18
C PHE A 51 -3.85 -2.15 -23.27
N VAL A 52 -2.60 -2.45 -22.89
CA VAL A 52 -1.56 -2.93 -23.81
C VAL A 52 -1.77 -4.42 -24.13
N GLY A 53 -2.48 -5.15 -23.27
CA GLY A 53 -2.70 -6.59 -23.41
C GLY A 53 -1.51 -7.45 -22.96
N SER A 54 -0.58 -6.89 -22.18
CA SER A 54 0.58 -7.60 -21.67
C SER A 54 0.47 -7.94 -20.18
N GLN A 55 1.24 -8.94 -19.75
CA GLN A 55 1.41 -9.32 -18.35
C GLN A 55 2.89 -9.12 -17.98
N PRO A 56 3.31 -7.87 -17.74
CA PRO A 56 4.70 -7.56 -17.41
C PRO A 56 5.08 -8.12 -16.03
N SER A 57 6.37 -8.04 -15.71
CA SER A 57 6.81 -8.34 -14.36
C SER A 57 6.25 -7.32 -13.37
N VAL A 58 5.80 -7.81 -12.22
CA VAL A 58 5.43 -6.98 -11.07
C VAL A 58 6.57 -6.05 -10.68
N TYR A 59 7.82 -6.53 -10.73
CA TYR A 59 8.99 -5.76 -10.33
C TYR A 59 9.25 -4.59 -11.27
N SER A 60 9.20 -4.80 -12.59
CA SER A 60 9.39 -3.73 -13.56
C SER A 60 8.30 -2.67 -13.44
N MET A 61 7.03 -3.09 -13.28
CA MET A 61 5.92 -2.16 -13.09
C MET A 61 6.02 -1.37 -11.78
N CYS A 62 6.42 -2.02 -10.69
CA CYS A 62 6.67 -1.32 -9.43
C CYS A 62 7.78 -0.28 -9.56
N LEU A 63 8.92 -0.62 -10.17
CA LEU A 63 10.05 0.29 -10.31
C LEU A 63 9.70 1.48 -11.22
N GLU A 64 9.04 1.24 -12.36
CA GLU A 64 8.55 2.30 -13.25
C GLU A 64 7.55 3.23 -12.53
N TYR A 65 6.63 2.65 -11.74
CA TYR A 65 5.71 3.43 -10.92
C TYR A 65 6.43 4.27 -9.86
N LEU A 66 7.47 3.74 -9.22
CA LEU A 66 8.25 4.46 -8.20
C LEU A 66 9.03 5.62 -8.83
N GLU A 67 9.58 5.46 -10.03
CA GLU A 67 10.21 6.56 -10.77
C GLU A 67 9.19 7.66 -11.14
N CYS A 68 7.98 7.27 -11.56
CA CYS A 68 6.87 8.22 -11.72
C CYS A 68 6.57 8.95 -10.40
N ALA A 69 6.54 8.24 -9.26
CA ALA A 69 6.26 8.81 -7.95
C ALA A 69 7.39 9.72 -7.43
N LYS A 70 8.64 9.52 -7.87
CA LYS A 70 9.75 10.47 -7.63
C LYS A 70 9.55 11.75 -8.43
N THR A 71 9.18 11.60 -9.70
CA THR A 71 8.95 12.72 -10.63
C THR A 71 7.74 13.55 -10.22
N TYR A 72 6.68 12.89 -9.73
CA TYR A 72 5.44 13.50 -9.30
C TYR A 72 5.13 13.11 -7.84
N PRO A 73 5.74 13.80 -6.85
CA PRO A 73 5.66 13.42 -5.45
C PRO A 73 4.24 13.37 -4.90
N THR A 74 3.94 12.31 -4.16
CA THR A 74 2.67 12.14 -3.43
C THR A 74 2.91 11.52 -2.05
N ASN A 75 1.83 11.31 -1.28
CA ASN A 75 1.94 10.73 0.05
C ASN A 75 2.48 9.28 -0.04
N ILE A 76 3.55 8.99 0.70
CA ILE A 76 4.18 7.66 0.74
C ILE A 76 3.20 6.53 1.10
N SER A 77 2.14 6.82 1.84
CA SER A 77 1.10 5.83 2.18
C SER A 77 0.27 5.41 0.96
N ILE A 78 0.04 6.32 0.01
CA ILE A 78 -0.63 6.04 -1.26
C ILE A 78 0.28 5.19 -2.14
N VAL A 79 1.55 5.62 -2.31
CA VAL A 79 2.59 4.89 -3.06
C VAL A 79 2.70 3.45 -2.53
N ARG A 80 2.85 3.30 -1.21
CA ARG A 80 2.92 2.00 -0.54
C ARG A 80 1.67 1.15 -0.80
N GLY A 81 0.49 1.77 -0.81
CA GLY A 81 -0.77 1.10 -1.14
C GLY A 81 -0.77 0.49 -2.54
N HIS A 82 -0.29 1.23 -3.54
CA HIS A 82 -0.17 0.72 -4.91
C HIS A 82 0.89 -0.38 -5.03
N VAL A 83 2.05 -0.22 -4.38
CA VAL A 83 3.07 -1.28 -4.34
C VAL A 83 2.51 -2.57 -3.74
N PHE A 84 1.73 -2.50 -2.66
CA PHE A 84 1.07 -3.68 -2.06
C PHE A 84 0.06 -4.35 -3.01
N LYS A 85 -0.62 -3.57 -3.85
CA LYS A 85 -1.59 -4.10 -4.83
C LYS A 85 -0.90 -4.76 -6.01
N LEU A 86 0.08 -4.08 -6.61
CA LEU A 86 0.89 -4.62 -7.70
C LEU A 86 1.59 -5.93 -7.29
N SER A 87 2.15 -5.96 -6.08
CA SER A 87 2.90 -7.10 -5.58
C SER A 87 2.09 -8.09 -4.74
N HIS A 88 0.76 -8.05 -4.80
CA HIS A 88 -0.11 -8.86 -3.93
C HIS A 88 0.28 -10.35 -3.90
N HIS A 89 0.36 -10.96 -5.09
CA HIS A 89 0.67 -12.39 -5.25
C HIS A 89 2.12 -12.70 -4.89
N ALA A 90 3.08 -11.89 -5.34
CA ALA A 90 4.49 -12.05 -4.96
C ALA A 90 4.71 -11.96 -3.45
N LEU A 91 3.96 -11.11 -2.76
CA LEU A 91 4.02 -11.01 -1.31
C LEU A 91 3.37 -12.21 -0.63
N ASN A 92 2.34 -12.85 -1.20
CA ASN A 92 1.77 -14.09 -0.65
C ASN A 92 2.84 -15.20 -0.61
N GLU A 93 3.67 -15.27 -1.65
CA GLU A 93 4.78 -16.22 -1.74
C GLU A 93 5.96 -15.87 -0.84
N HIS A 94 6.27 -14.57 -0.72
CA HIS A 94 7.35 -14.07 0.13
C HIS A 94 6.83 -13.09 1.21
N PRO A 95 6.19 -13.59 2.28
CA PRO A 95 5.56 -12.73 3.30
C PRO A 95 6.53 -11.81 4.06
N SER A 96 7.81 -12.15 4.12
CA SER A 96 8.85 -11.35 4.77
C SER A 96 8.93 -9.93 4.21
N PHE A 97 8.76 -9.77 2.90
CA PHE A 97 8.80 -8.46 2.24
C PHE A 97 7.62 -7.55 2.61
N ARG A 98 6.50 -8.08 3.12
CA ARG A 98 5.39 -7.23 3.60
C ARG A 98 5.81 -6.29 4.72
N GLN A 99 6.63 -6.80 5.64
CA GLN A 99 7.14 -6.00 6.75
C GLN A 99 8.10 -4.93 6.23
N LEU A 100 8.98 -5.28 5.29
CA LEU A 100 9.94 -4.36 4.69
C LEU A 100 9.23 -3.20 3.96
N ILE A 101 8.27 -3.50 3.08
CA ILE A 101 7.43 -2.49 2.41
C ILE A 101 6.65 -1.65 3.45
N GLY A 102 6.15 -2.30 4.51
CA GLY A 102 5.40 -1.63 5.59
C GLY A 102 6.24 -0.67 6.44
N LEU A 103 7.56 -0.88 6.51
CA LEU A 103 8.51 -0.08 7.27
C LEU A 103 9.24 0.96 6.44
N ALA A 104 9.28 0.82 5.11
CA ALA A 104 9.89 1.80 4.21
C ALA A 104 9.28 3.22 4.40
N GLN A 105 10.14 4.21 4.55
CA GLN A 105 9.79 5.61 4.84
C GLN A 105 9.81 6.52 3.61
N ASP A 106 10.54 6.14 2.56
CA ASP A 106 10.65 6.88 1.32
C ASP A 106 10.61 5.96 0.10
N ILE A 107 10.71 6.57 -1.10
CA ILE A 107 10.59 5.87 -2.38
C ILE A 107 11.85 5.05 -2.68
N ASP A 108 13.01 5.49 -2.21
CA ASP A 108 14.28 4.80 -2.44
C ASP A 108 14.32 3.50 -1.62
N GLU A 109 13.95 3.54 -0.34
CA GLU A 109 13.78 2.34 0.50
C GLU A 109 12.75 1.37 -0.11
N LEU A 110 11.65 1.86 -0.68
CA LEU A 110 10.69 1.00 -1.38
C LEU A 110 11.33 0.35 -2.62
N SER A 111 12.11 1.10 -3.40
CA SER A 111 12.80 0.59 -4.60
C SER A 111 13.81 -0.49 -4.24
N ASP A 112 14.58 -0.30 -3.16
CA ASP A 112 15.53 -1.28 -2.64
C ASP A 112 14.84 -2.58 -2.25
N VAL A 113 13.69 -2.49 -1.57
CA VAL A 113 12.90 -3.67 -1.17
C VAL A 113 12.38 -4.42 -2.40
N ILE A 114 11.93 -3.71 -3.45
CA ILE A 114 11.49 -4.32 -4.70
C ILE A 114 12.64 -5.00 -5.44
N HIS A 115 13.82 -4.39 -5.51
CA HIS A 115 15.01 -5.02 -6.08
C HIS A 115 15.44 -6.27 -5.30
N GLN A 116 15.39 -6.25 -3.97
CA GLN A 116 15.66 -7.43 -3.15
C GLN A 116 14.66 -8.54 -3.44
N MET A 117 13.37 -8.21 -3.52
CA MET A 117 12.31 -9.17 -3.83
C MET A 117 12.49 -9.79 -5.23
N GLN A 118 12.88 -8.99 -6.22
CA GLN A 118 13.21 -9.47 -7.56
C GLN A 118 14.39 -10.47 -7.56
N LYS A 119 15.46 -10.17 -6.81
CA LYS A 119 16.62 -11.08 -6.66
C LYS A 119 16.27 -12.36 -5.91
N THR A 120 15.39 -12.30 -4.92
CA THR A 120 14.92 -13.52 -4.24
C THR A 120 14.10 -14.38 -5.20
N CYS A 121 13.22 -13.76 -5.97
CA CYS A 121 12.31 -14.45 -6.88
C CYS A 121 12.99 -14.99 -8.14
N SER A 122 14.22 -14.60 -8.47
CA SER A 122 14.97 -15.19 -9.60
C SER A 122 15.21 -16.69 -9.45
N HIS A 123 15.07 -17.23 -8.24
CA HIS A 123 15.18 -18.66 -7.94
C HIS A 123 13.82 -19.37 -7.87
N CYS A 124 12.72 -18.65 -8.07
CA CYS A 124 11.39 -19.24 -8.06
C CYS A 124 11.09 -19.91 -9.40
N SER A 125 10.46 -21.08 -9.35
CA SER A 125 10.07 -21.82 -10.56
C SER A 125 8.58 -22.19 -10.56
N ILE A 126 7.96 -22.26 -9.38
CA ILE A 126 6.57 -22.70 -9.21
C ILE A 126 5.91 -21.80 -8.15
N ASN A 127 4.62 -21.52 -8.32
CA ASN A 127 3.80 -20.89 -7.29
C ASN A 127 3.44 -21.91 -6.19
N ARG A 128 3.37 -21.47 -4.94
CA ARG A 128 2.76 -22.25 -3.87
C ARG A 128 1.25 -22.30 -4.05
N ASP A 129 0.65 -21.21 -4.53
CA ASP A 129 -0.75 -21.19 -4.94
C ASP A 129 -0.92 -21.74 -6.36
N ILE A 130 -1.39 -22.98 -6.45
CA ILE A 130 -1.65 -23.68 -7.71
C ILE A 130 -2.85 -23.12 -8.50
N SER A 131 -3.66 -22.25 -7.90
CA SER A 131 -4.80 -21.63 -8.58
C SER A 131 -4.40 -20.44 -9.46
N LEU A 132 -3.17 -19.91 -9.27
CA LEU A 132 -2.68 -18.80 -10.07
C LEU A 132 -2.35 -19.24 -11.49
N GLN A 133 -2.94 -18.55 -12.46
CA GLN A 133 -2.70 -18.79 -13.88
C GLN A 133 -1.27 -18.42 -14.30
N TYR A 134 -0.69 -17.38 -13.70
CA TYR A 134 0.65 -16.90 -14.01
C TYR A 134 1.56 -17.03 -12.79
N PRO A 135 2.89 -17.09 -13.00
CA PRO A 135 3.83 -16.98 -11.89
C PRO A 135 3.57 -15.73 -11.04
N HIS A 136 3.75 -15.83 -9.73
CA HIS A 136 3.43 -14.75 -8.78
C HIS A 136 4.20 -13.44 -9.02
N TRP A 137 5.31 -13.48 -9.75
CA TRP A 137 6.11 -12.33 -10.17
C TRP A 137 5.61 -11.65 -11.46
N ILE A 138 4.56 -12.19 -12.08
CA ILE A 138 3.89 -11.65 -13.26
C ILE A 138 2.59 -10.96 -12.83
N CYS A 139 2.34 -9.78 -13.40
CA CYS A 139 1.14 -9.01 -13.18
C CYS A 139 -0.11 -9.81 -13.58
N GLN A 140 -0.97 -10.09 -12.61
CA GLN A 140 -2.21 -10.84 -12.80
C GLN A 140 -3.29 -10.35 -11.82
N PRO A 141 -4.58 -10.47 -12.18
CA PRO A 141 -5.69 -9.98 -11.37
C PRO A 141 -5.75 -10.61 -9.97
N TYR A 142 -6.41 -9.90 -9.05
CA TYR A 142 -6.80 -10.46 -7.75
C TYR A 142 -8.29 -10.77 -7.75
N GLU A 143 -8.61 -12.06 -7.61
CA GLU A 143 -9.97 -12.50 -7.37
C GLU A 143 -10.22 -12.62 -5.88
N ARG A 144 -11.27 -11.95 -5.39
CA ARG A 144 -11.67 -12.07 -3.99
C ARG A 144 -12.28 -13.47 -3.78
N PRO A 145 -11.80 -14.26 -2.80
CA PRO A 145 -12.44 -15.51 -2.45
C PRO A 145 -13.92 -15.29 -2.11
N LYS A 146 -14.81 -16.08 -2.71
CA LYS A 146 -16.23 -16.06 -2.38
C LYS A 146 -16.37 -16.58 -0.95
N SER A 147 -16.88 -15.76 -0.03
CA SER A 147 -17.22 -16.24 1.30
C SER A 147 -18.40 -17.19 1.21
N GLU A 148 -18.28 -18.41 1.73
CA GLU A 148 -19.36 -19.42 1.78
C GLU A 148 -20.58 -19.02 2.63
N HIS A 149 -20.63 -17.78 3.15
CA HIS A 149 -21.75 -17.25 3.92
C HIS A 149 -22.45 -16.13 3.17
N SER A 150 -23.11 -16.48 2.06
CA SER A 150 -24.13 -15.64 1.41
C SER A 150 -25.16 -16.53 0.74
N THR A 151 -25.85 -17.36 1.53
CA THR A 151 -27.14 -17.92 1.10
C THR A 151 -28.17 -16.79 1.12
N ALA A 152 -28.38 -16.18 -0.04
CA ALA A 152 -29.57 -15.39 -0.30
C ALA A 152 -30.09 -15.73 -1.70
N ALA A 153 -31.21 -16.45 -1.72
CA ALA A 153 -32.23 -16.50 -2.76
C ALA A 153 -31.86 -17.01 -4.18
N ASP A 154 -32.27 -18.26 -4.41
CA ASP A 154 -33.10 -18.70 -5.56
C ASP A 154 -32.44 -18.84 -6.95
N ARG A 155 -32.14 -20.08 -7.39
CA ARG A 155 -33.01 -20.88 -8.29
C ARG A 155 -32.31 -22.16 -8.77
N GLN A 156 -33.15 -23.18 -8.92
CA GLN A 156 -32.89 -24.57 -9.32
C GLN A 156 -32.07 -24.71 -10.61
N SER A 157 -31.17 -25.71 -10.65
CA SER A 157 -31.06 -26.71 -11.74
C SER A 157 -29.98 -27.76 -11.43
N GLY A 158 -30.37 -29.04 -11.39
CA GLY A 158 -29.58 -30.16 -11.93
C GLY A 158 -28.55 -30.85 -11.03
N ALA A 159 -28.80 -32.13 -10.75
CA ALA A 159 -27.99 -33.05 -9.96
C ALA A 159 -26.66 -33.47 -10.60
N VAL A 160 -25.68 -33.90 -9.77
CA VAL A 160 -25.18 -35.30 -9.59
C VAL A 160 -24.01 -35.29 -8.57
N PRO A 161 -23.91 -36.24 -7.62
CA PRO A 161 -22.90 -36.25 -6.56
C PRO A 161 -21.63 -37.03 -6.95
N GLY A 162 -20.46 -36.51 -6.56
CA GLY A 162 -19.16 -37.20 -6.67
C GLY A 162 -18.34 -37.01 -5.40
N ASN A 163 -18.10 -38.11 -4.70
CA ASN A 163 -17.33 -38.25 -3.46
C ASN A 163 -15.94 -37.59 -3.49
N THR A 164 -15.62 -36.78 -2.48
CA THR A 164 -14.27 -36.66 -1.93
C THR A 164 -14.31 -36.33 -0.44
N SER A 165 -13.92 -37.32 0.37
CA SER A 165 -13.35 -37.25 1.73
C SER A 165 -13.22 -35.84 2.34
N GLU A 166 -14.23 -35.40 3.08
CA GLU A 166 -14.17 -34.22 3.94
C GLU A 166 -13.34 -34.50 5.20
N LEU A 167 -12.24 -33.76 5.36
CA LEU A 167 -11.68 -33.48 6.67
C LEU A 167 -12.57 -32.39 7.30
N SER A 168 -13.58 -32.79 8.07
CA SER A 168 -14.60 -31.89 8.61
C SER A 168 -14.02 -30.98 9.71
N CYS A 169 -13.65 -29.76 9.32
CA CYS A 169 -13.36 -28.67 10.26
C CYS A 169 -14.70 -28.06 10.68
N THR A 170 -15.04 -28.13 11.97
CA THR A 170 -16.38 -27.76 12.43
C THR A 170 -16.58 -26.23 12.39
N PRO A 171 -17.82 -25.70 12.29
CA PRO A 171 -18.07 -24.25 12.30
C PRO A 171 -17.48 -23.51 13.52
N LYS A 172 -17.28 -24.23 14.63
CA LYS A 172 -16.63 -23.73 15.85
C LYS A 172 -15.12 -23.47 15.65
N ASP A 173 -14.46 -24.25 14.81
CA ASP A 173 -13.02 -24.12 14.52
C ASP A 173 -12.74 -22.89 13.64
N LEU A 174 -13.63 -22.60 12.67
CA LEU A 174 -13.54 -21.40 11.83
C LEU A 174 -13.81 -20.11 12.62
N LEU A 175 -14.78 -20.13 13.53
CA LEU A 175 -15.08 -19.01 14.43
C LEU A 175 -13.90 -18.73 15.37
N SER A 176 -13.31 -19.79 15.94
CA SER A 176 -12.14 -19.70 16.82
C SER A 176 -10.93 -19.14 16.08
N ARG A 177 -10.66 -19.59 14.85
CA ARG A 177 -9.57 -19.06 14.02
C ARG A 177 -9.77 -17.59 13.65
N LYS A 178 -10.99 -17.17 13.36
CA LYS A 178 -11.32 -15.76 13.08
C LYS A 178 -11.09 -14.86 14.29
N LEU A 179 -11.45 -15.32 15.48
CA LEU A 179 -11.22 -14.60 16.73
C LEU A 179 -9.72 -14.50 17.05
N ILE A 180 -8.96 -15.58 16.88
CA ILE A 180 -7.50 -15.58 17.06
C ILE A 180 -6.84 -14.57 16.10
N LEU A 181 -7.19 -14.59 14.81
CA LEU A 181 -6.66 -13.64 13.83
C LEU A 181 -7.07 -12.19 14.13
N GLN A 182 -8.24 -11.97 14.73
CA GLN A 182 -8.71 -10.64 15.12
C GLN A 182 -7.97 -10.12 16.36
N GLU A 183 -7.71 -10.99 17.34
CA GLU A 183 -6.91 -10.70 18.54
C GLU A 183 -5.46 -10.40 18.16
N GLU A 184 -4.85 -11.21 17.28
CA GLU A 184 -3.50 -10.96 16.75
C GLU A 184 -3.40 -9.62 16.02
N ARG A 185 -4.42 -9.27 15.21
CA ARG A 185 -4.47 -7.97 14.53
C ARG A 185 -4.60 -6.80 15.51
N ARG A 186 -5.35 -6.97 16.60
CA ARG A 186 -5.49 -5.96 17.67
C ARG A 186 -4.16 -5.78 18.40
N SER A 187 -3.56 -6.87 18.86
CA SER A 187 -2.25 -6.88 19.51
C SER A 187 -1.15 -6.24 18.65
N ARG A 188 -1.13 -6.50 17.33
CA ARG A 188 -0.19 -5.83 16.40
C ARG A 188 -0.42 -4.32 16.28
N ARG A 189 -1.67 -3.85 16.32
CA ARG A 189 -1.99 -2.41 16.30
C ARG A 189 -1.55 -1.75 17.60
N ASP A 190 -1.82 -2.38 18.73
CA ASP A 190 -1.47 -1.88 20.06
C ASP A 190 0.05 -1.85 20.25
N ALA A 191 0.77 -2.88 19.80
CA ALA A 191 2.24 -2.90 19.80
C ALA A 191 2.83 -1.77 18.93
N LYS A 192 2.26 -1.50 17.75
CA LYS A 192 2.69 -0.39 16.89
C LYS A 192 2.40 0.98 17.52
N GLN A 193 1.25 1.11 18.19
CA GLN A 193 0.87 2.35 18.89
C GLN A 193 1.76 2.58 20.11
N ASN A 194 2.05 1.54 20.89
CA ASN A 194 2.93 1.58 22.04
C ASN A 194 4.38 1.87 21.63
N ALA A 195 4.88 1.27 20.56
CA ALA A 195 6.21 1.59 20.02
C ALA A 195 6.32 3.05 19.54
N LYS A 196 5.26 3.59 18.91
CA LYS A 196 5.20 5.01 18.54
C LYS A 196 5.11 5.93 19.75
N ALA A 197 4.34 5.56 20.78
CA ALA A 197 4.22 6.30 22.03
C ALA A 197 5.54 6.30 22.80
N ALA A 198 6.20 5.15 22.94
CA ALA A 198 7.51 5.00 23.55
C ALA A 198 8.58 5.84 22.82
N LYS A 199 8.59 5.83 21.47
CA LYS A 199 9.47 6.70 20.69
C LYS A 199 9.16 8.19 20.88
N ARG A 200 7.90 8.59 21.04
CA ARG A 200 7.51 9.98 21.36
C ARG A 200 7.97 10.40 22.76
N VAL A 201 7.83 9.53 23.75
CA VAL A 201 8.31 9.77 25.12
C VAL A 201 9.85 9.86 25.14
N ALA A 202 10.54 8.96 24.43
CA ALA A 202 11.99 9.02 24.27
C ALA A 202 12.47 10.28 23.51
N ALA A 203 11.71 10.74 22.51
CA ALA A 203 11.98 12.01 21.83
C ALA A 203 11.73 13.23 22.74
N LYS A 204 10.71 13.18 23.62
CA LYS A 204 10.43 14.22 24.61
C LYS A 204 11.54 14.31 25.68
N SER A 205 12.15 13.18 26.05
CA SER A 205 13.33 13.11 26.93
C SER A 205 14.56 13.83 26.35
N LYS A 206 14.70 13.85 25.01
CA LYS A 206 15.76 14.63 24.32
C LYS A 206 15.49 16.15 24.28
N ASN A 207 14.27 16.59 24.58
CA ASN A 207 13.86 18.00 24.65
C ASN A 207 13.75 18.47 26.11
N SER A 208 14.90 18.51 26.75
CA SER A 208 15.13 19.11 28.07
C SER A 208 15.01 20.64 28.08
N LEU A 209 14.62 21.19 29.23
CA LEU A 209 14.48 22.63 29.44
C LEU A 209 15.84 23.33 29.49
N CYS A 210 15.83 24.62 29.18
CA CYS A 210 16.94 25.54 29.29
C CYS A 210 17.38 25.68 30.74
N ASN A 211 18.67 25.46 31.02
CA ASN A 211 19.19 25.52 32.38
C ASN A 211 19.03 26.89 33.04
N ARG A 212 18.89 27.97 32.25
CA ARG A 212 18.76 29.36 32.74
C ARG A 212 17.31 29.76 33.06
N CYS A 213 16.42 29.77 32.07
CA CYS A 213 15.04 30.20 32.30
C CYS A 213 14.11 29.07 32.77
N GLN A 214 14.48 27.80 32.58
CA GLN A 214 13.65 26.62 32.87
C GLN A 214 12.27 26.61 32.18
N SER A 215 11.91 27.63 31.41
CA SER A 215 10.63 27.73 30.69
C SER A 215 10.75 27.34 29.21
N ASN A 216 11.88 27.66 28.58
CA ASN A 216 12.11 27.37 27.17
C ASN A 216 12.92 26.09 26.98
N LEU A 217 12.77 25.41 25.84
CA LEU A 217 13.61 24.26 25.49
C LEU A 217 15.06 24.68 25.18
N ARG A 218 16.03 23.87 25.59
CA ARG A 218 17.44 24.11 25.26
C ARG A 218 17.77 23.68 23.82
N GLY A 219 18.72 24.35 23.18
CA GLY A 219 19.25 23.91 21.90
C GLY A 219 19.98 22.56 22.04
N VAL A 220 19.66 21.59 21.20
CA VAL A 220 20.17 20.21 21.28
C VAL A 220 21.70 20.14 21.23
N GLN A 221 22.35 21.13 20.62
CA GLN A 221 23.81 21.24 20.51
C GLN A 221 24.36 22.58 21.05
N CYS A 222 23.59 23.27 21.89
CA CYS A 222 24.01 24.57 22.42
C CYS A 222 25.11 24.36 23.48
N PRO A 223 26.32 24.96 23.34
CA PRO A 223 27.40 24.79 24.31
C PRO A 223 27.01 25.21 25.73
N SER A 224 26.10 26.19 25.85
CA SER A 224 25.61 26.70 27.12
C SER A 224 24.35 26.00 27.63
N MET A 225 23.89 24.93 26.95
CA MET A 225 22.66 24.21 27.31
C MET A 225 21.45 25.12 27.54
N ALA A 226 21.38 26.22 26.78
CA ALA A 226 20.40 27.29 26.92
C ALA A 226 19.42 27.32 25.73
N CYS A 227 18.29 27.99 25.91
CA CYS A 227 17.44 28.38 24.78
C CYS A 227 18.08 29.55 24.01
N ARG A 228 17.58 29.85 22.82
CA ARG A 228 18.10 30.91 21.95
C ARG A 228 18.23 32.27 22.67
N SER A 229 17.18 32.73 23.32
CA SER A 229 17.17 34.01 24.03
C SER A 229 18.17 34.02 25.18
N CYS A 230 18.21 32.96 26.00
CA CYS A 230 19.17 32.85 27.09
C CYS A 230 20.62 32.70 26.62
N CYS A 231 20.86 32.00 25.51
CA CYS A 231 22.18 31.82 24.90
C CYS A 231 22.74 33.16 24.43
N TRP A 232 21.91 33.99 23.80
CA TRP A 232 22.30 35.32 23.32
C TRP A 232 22.52 36.33 24.46
N MET A 233 21.78 36.19 25.56
CA MET A 233 22.01 37.00 26.76
C MET A 233 23.25 36.58 27.57
N LEU A 234 23.80 35.38 27.34
CA LEU A 234 25.05 34.96 28.01
C LEU A 234 26.28 35.54 27.34
N ASP A 235 26.21 35.72 26.02
CA ASP A 235 27.31 36.18 25.20
C ASP A 235 26.74 36.82 23.92
N PRO A 236 26.78 38.16 23.82
CA PRO A 236 26.31 38.88 22.64
C PRO A 236 27.04 38.49 21.35
N GLU A 237 28.28 37.97 21.42
CA GLU A 237 29.03 37.52 20.24
C GLU A 237 28.52 36.17 19.72
N ARG A 238 27.82 35.38 20.54
CA ARG A 238 27.19 34.11 20.14
C ARG A 238 25.88 34.29 19.37
N VAL A 239 25.38 35.52 19.24
CA VAL A 239 24.16 35.84 18.47
C VAL A 239 24.25 35.34 17.03
N SER A 240 25.46 35.31 16.47
CA SER A 240 25.75 34.92 15.09
C SER A 240 26.58 33.64 14.93
N GLN A 241 27.05 33.01 16.02
CA GLN A 241 28.02 31.90 15.95
C GLN A 241 27.52 30.59 16.59
N CYS A 242 26.44 30.62 17.38
CA CYS A 242 25.92 29.40 17.98
C CYS A 242 25.19 28.53 16.95
N ALA A 243 25.89 27.53 16.40
CA ALA A 243 25.36 26.58 15.41
C ALA A 243 24.03 25.92 15.83
N ALA A 244 23.80 25.75 17.13
CA ALA A 244 22.56 25.19 17.67
C ALA A 244 21.32 26.11 17.54
N HIS A 245 21.52 27.40 17.25
CA HIS A 245 20.47 28.42 17.15
C HIS A 245 20.46 29.19 15.82
N LEU A 246 21.43 28.91 14.95
CA LEU A 246 21.46 29.37 13.57
C LEU A 246 20.50 28.50 12.74
N HIS A 247 19.25 28.94 12.61
CA HIS A 247 18.37 28.34 11.61
C HIS A 247 18.67 28.93 10.23
N ASP A 248 18.97 28.05 9.30
CA ASP A 248 18.99 28.37 7.87
C ASP A 248 17.59 28.87 7.48
N LYS A 249 17.49 30.13 7.04
CA LYS A 249 16.24 30.69 6.52
C LYS A 249 15.96 29.98 5.20
N ARG A 250 15.31 28.82 5.22
CA ARG A 250 14.59 28.32 4.05
C ARG A 250 13.49 29.32 3.73
N ARG A 251 13.83 30.36 2.96
CA ARG A 251 12.86 31.19 2.26
C ARG A 251 12.08 30.22 1.37
N ARG A 252 10.83 29.95 1.73
CA ARG A 252 9.84 29.57 0.73
C ARG A 252 9.72 30.79 -0.18
N ILE A 253 10.50 30.81 -1.25
CA ILE A 253 10.20 31.66 -2.39
C ILE A 253 9.00 30.98 -3.04
N CYS A 254 7.79 31.44 -2.72
CA CYS A 254 6.68 31.26 -3.64
C CYS A 254 6.97 32.23 -4.79
N GLU A 255 7.47 31.71 -5.90
CA GLU A 255 7.41 32.43 -7.17
C GLU A 255 5.94 32.58 -7.55
N LYS A 256 5.59 33.81 -7.94
CA LYS A 256 4.25 34.22 -8.37
C LYS A 256 4.00 33.80 -9.81
#